data_AF-A0AAE1P3Z3-F1
#
_entry.id   AF-A0AAE1P3Z3-F1
#
_cell.length_a   1.000
_cell.length_b   1.000
_cell.length_c   1.000
_cell.angle_alpha   90.00
_cell.angle_beta   90.00
_cell.angle_gamma   90.00
#
_symmetry.space_group_name_H-M   'P 1'
#
loop_
_entity.id
_entity.type
_entity.pdbx_description
1 polymer ?
#
loop_
_entity_poly.entity_id
_entity_poly.type
_entity_poly.pdbx_seq_one_letter_code
_entity_poly.pdbx_strand_id
1 'polypeptide(L)'
;RKHASPLTWTEDDTPHSPTPKEQGFTWIKERGGSTEEARKQQSRLRELCSLAEKLGCTLAQLSLAWALRNENLHCVLIGATSARQLIEHIDSLKIVSRLKTEHLNELERILDNKPVRPPMISTLAQR
;
A
#
# COMPACT_ATOMS: atom_id res chain seq x y z
N ARG A 1 -25.66 -6.97 -49.43
CA ARG A 1 -24.37 -6.30 -49.20
C ARG A 1 -24.57 -5.45 -47.95
N LYS A 2 -24.04 -5.89 -46.79
CA LYS A 2 -24.38 -5.34 -45.47
C LYS A 2 -23.85 -3.91 -45.35
N HIS A 3 -24.76 -2.99 -45.02
CA HIS A 3 -24.40 -1.61 -44.67
C HIS A 3 -23.82 -1.60 -43.26
N ALA A 4 -22.67 -0.96 -43.10
CA ALA A 4 -22.04 -0.71 -41.81
C ALA A 4 -22.81 0.42 -41.10
N SER A 5 -23.36 0.12 -39.92
CA SER A 5 -23.85 1.15 -39.00
C SER A 5 -22.68 1.65 -38.15
N PRO A 6 -22.50 2.98 -37.97
CA PRO A 6 -21.44 3.53 -37.14
C PRO A 6 -21.70 3.15 -35.68
N LEU A 7 -20.66 2.68 -34.99
CA LEU A 7 -20.64 2.50 -33.55
C LEU A 7 -20.77 3.86 -32.85
N THR A 8 -21.98 4.38 -32.77
CA THR A 8 -22.34 5.44 -31.84
C THR A 8 -22.59 4.79 -30.49
N TRP A 9 -21.64 4.95 -29.57
CA TRP A 9 -21.84 4.67 -28.16
C TRP A 9 -22.99 5.55 -27.67
N THR A 10 -24.19 5.01 -27.56
CA THR A 10 -25.26 5.65 -26.81
C THR A 10 -24.99 5.41 -25.34
N GLU A 11 -24.48 6.43 -24.68
CA GLU A 11 -24.54 6.60 -23.22
C GLU A 11 -26.02 6.72 -22.84
N ASP A 12 -26.68 5.61 -22.52
CA ASP A 12 -27.86 5.64 -21.64
C ASP A 12 -28.19 4.23 -21.11
N ASP A 13 -28.60 4.19 -19.85
CA ASP A 13 -29.03 3.03 -19.05
C ASP A 13 -27.98 2.04 -18.54
N THR A 14 -26.98 2.54 -17.79
CA THR A 14 -26.36 1.72 -16.72
C THR A 14 -26.86 2.16 -15.35
N PRO A 15 -27.43 1.26 -14.52
CA PRO A 15 -27.73 1.59 -13.12
C PRO A 15 -26.44 2.09 -12.47
N HIS A 16 -26.51 3.23 -11.76
CA HIS A 16 -25.38 4.00 -11.23
C HIS A 16 -24.28 3.07 -10.71
N SER A 17 -23.32 2.77 -11.57
CA SER A 17 -22.24 1.88 -11.22
C SER A 17 -21.37 2.67 -10.23
N PRO A 18 -21.08 2.14 -9.03
CA PRO A 18 -20.23 2.84 -8.09
C PRO A 18 -18.93 3.17 -8.81
N THR A 19 -18.48 4.41 -8.69
CA THR A 19 -17.26 4.88 -9.34
C THR A 19 -16.10 3.94 -8.96
N PRO A 20 -15.02 3.82 -9.76
CA PRO A 20 -13.87 2.97 -9.39
C PRO A 20 -13.32 3.25 -7.98
N LYS A 21 -13.55 4.47 -7.47
CA LYS A 21 -13.23 4.91 -6.10
C LYS A 21 -14.09 4.24 -5.02
N GLU A 22 -15.34 3.88 -5.31
CA GLU A 22 -16.28 3.27 -4.38
C GLU A 22 -16.15 1.74 -4.34
N GLN A 23 -15.77 1.10 -5.46
CA GLN A 23 -15.62 -0.36 -5.54
C GLN A 23 -14.31 -0.88 -4.90
N GLY A 24 -13.23 -0.09 -4.93
CA GLY A 24 -11.88 -0.55 -4.51
C GLY A 24 -11.64 -0.63 -3.00
N PHE A 25 -12.54 -0.07 -2.17
CA PHE A 25 -12.33 0.08 -0.72
C PHE A 25 -13.37 -0.65 0.15
N THR A 26 -14.36 -1.31 -0.45
CA THR A 26 -15.43 -2.01 0.28
C THR A 26 -14.89 -3.16 1.12
N TRP A 27 -13.99 -3.98 0.56
CA TRP A 27 -13.36 -5.10 1.26
C TRP A 27 -12.50 -4.66 2.47
N ILE A 28 -11.94 -3.45 2.44
CA ILE A 28 -11.18 -2.86 3.56
C ILE A 28 -12.15 -2.50 4.69
N LYS A 29 -13.32 -1.93 4.33
CA LYS A 29 -14.36 -1.55 5.27
C LYS A 29 -15.04 -2.77 5.90
N GLU A 30 -15.25 -3.83 5.14
CA GLU A 30 -15.83 -5.11 5.62
C GLU A 30 -14.88 -5.87 6.57
N ARG A 31 -13.56 -5.83 6.32
CA ARG A 31 -12.56 -6.40 7.25
C ARG A 31 -12.37 -5.58 8.52
N GLY A 32 -12.77 -4.31 8.53
CA GLY A 32 -12.67 -3.40 9.68
C GLY A 32 -13.65 -3.69 10.82
N GLY A 33 -14.41 -4.79 10.77
CA GLY A 33 -15.33 -5.20 11.82
C GLY A 33 -14.60 -5.48 13.14
N SER A 34 -14.94 -4.70 14.17
CA SER A 34 -14.69 -4.81 15.62
C SER A 34 -13.99 -6.09 16.14
N THR A 35 -12.74 -6.29 15.74
CA THR A 35 -11.89 -7.41 16.16
C THR A 35 -10.73 -6.86 17.00
N GLU A 36 -10.26 -7.67 17.95
CA GLU A 36 -9.09 -7.33 18.79
C GLU A 36 -7.84 -7.05 17.93
N GLU A 37 -7.74 -7.69 16.76
CA GLU A 37 -6.70 -7.47 15.77
C GLU A 37 -6.74 -6.06 15.17
N ALA A 38 -7.92 -5.53 14.86
CA ALA A 38 -8.08 -4.17 14.35
C ALA A 38 -7.63 -3.13 15.39
N ARG A 39 -7.89 -3.37 16.69
CA ARG A 39 -7.39 -2.49 17.77
C ARG A 39 -5.86 -2.51 17.86
N LYS A 40 -5.25 -3.69 17.77
CA LYS A 40 -3.78 -3.83 17.75
C LYS A 40 -3.19 -3.12 16.53
N GLN A 41 -3.77 -3.29 15.35
CA GLN A 41 -3.35 -2.57 14.14
C GLN A 41 -3.47 -1.05 14.31
N GLN A 42 -4.57 -0.56 14.87
CA GLN A 42 -4.75 0.86 15.15
C GLN A 42 -3.68 1.40 16.12
N SER A 43 -3.29 0.63 17.14
CA SER A 43 -2.20 1.01 18.06
C SER A 43 -0.88 1.14 17.32
N ARG A 44 -0.51 0.13 16.52
CA ARG A 44 0.71 0.15 15.71
C ARG A 44 0.74 1.33 14.74
N LEU A 45 -0.40 1.64 14.12
CA LEU A 45 -0.52 2.82 13.24
C LEU A 45 -0.26 4.14 13.98
N ARG A 46 -0.73 4.29 15.22
CA ARG A 46 -0.44 5.49 16.04
C ARG A 46 1.04 5.61 16.34
N GLU A 47 1.70 4.51 16.67
CA GLU A 47 3.15 4.49 16.92
C GLU A 47 3.95 4.83 15.64
N LEU A 48 3.54 4.30 14.48
CA LEU A 48 4.14 4.65 13.20
C LEU A 48 3.93 6.12 12.83
N CYS A 49 2.76 6.69 13.11
CA CYS A 49 2.53 8.12 12.93
C CYS A 49 3.48 8.95 13.79
N SER A 50 3.70 8.58 15.05
CA SER A 50 4.67 9.27 15.92
C SER A 50 6.09 9.18 15.36
N LEU A 51 6.50 8.02 14.82
CA LEU A 51 7.79 7.88 14.15
C LEU A 51 7.89 8.76 12.89
N ALA A 52 6.83 8.83 12.09
CA ALA A 52 6.78 9.68 10.90
C ALA A 52 6.91 11.17 11.25
N GLU A 53 6.26 11.61 12.33
CA GLU A 53 6.36 12.97 12.87
C GLU A 53 7.78 13.31 13.31
N LYS A 54 8.47 12.39 14.03
CA LYS A 54 9.89 12.57 14.42
C LYS A 54 10.79 12.77 13.19
N LEU A 55 10.47 12.12 12.08
CA LEU A 55 11.21 12.23 10.81
C LEU A 55 10.78 13.43 9.96
N GLY A 56 9.68 14.10 10.33
CA GLY A 56 9.09 15.22 9.59
C GLY A 56 8.52 14.79 8.24
N CYS A 57 7.86 13.65 8.18
CA CYS A 57 7.24 13.11 6.96
C CYS A 57 5.83 12.58 7.23
N THR A 58 5.05 12.38 6.17
CA THR A 58 3.73 11.74 6.29
C THR A 58 3.89 10.22 6.42
N LEU A 59 2.87 9.54 6.97
CA LEU A 59 2.88 8.08 7.08
C LEU A 59 3.00 7.40 5.70
N ALA A 60 2.39 7.98 4.66
CA ALA A 60 2.51 7.49 3.28
C ALA A 60 3.94 7.64 2.74
N GLN A 61 4.62 8.74 3.07
CA GLN A 61 6.02 8.92 2.71
C GLN A 61 6.93 7.94 3.45
N LEU A 62 6.67 7.69 4.74
CA LEU A 62 7.42 6.72 5.52
C LEU A 62 7.27 5.30 4.97
N SER A 63 6.05 4.89 4.59
CA SER A 63 5.81 3.53 4.07
C SER A 63 6.49 3.31 2.71
N LEU A 64 6.46 4.30 1.82
CA LEU A 64 7.18 4.24 0.55
C LEU A 64 8.69 4.26 0.74
N ALA A 65 9.20 5.11 1.64
CA ALA A 65 10.63 5.17 1.92
C ALA A 65 11.15 3.87 2.53
N TRP A 66 10.35 3.22 3.39
CA TRP A 66 10.66 1.90 3.94
C TRP A 66 10.69 0.82 2.84
N ALA A 67 9.71 0.81 1.95
CA ALA A 67 9.69 -0.12 0.82
C ALA A 67 10.93 0.05 -0.09
N LEU A 68 11.27 1.29 -0.44
CA LEU A 68 12.42 1.60 -1.29
C LEU A 68 13.78 1.32 -0.65
N ARG A 69 13.84 1.14 0.68
CA ARG A 69 15.09 0.82 1.38
C ARG A 69 15.52 -0.63 1.21
N ASN A 70 14.61 -1.52 0.79
CA ASN A 70 14.94 -2.92 0.55
C ASN A 70 15.69 -3.08 -0.77
N GLU A 71 16.97 -3.46 -0.70
CA GLU A 71 17.84 -3.64 -1.87
C GLU A 71 17.34 -4.71 -2.86
N ASN A 72 16.45 -5.61 -2.42
CA ASN A 72 15.85 -6.64 -3.28
C ASN A 72 14.66 -6.11 -4.11
N LEU A 73 14.20 -4.88 -3.86
CA LEU A 73 13.10 -4.27 -4.59
C LEU A 73 13.64 -3.34 -5.67
N HIS A 74 13.31 -3.62 -6.93
CA HIS A 74 13.74 -2.80 -8.08
C HIS A 74 12.76 -1.69 -8.42
N CYS A 75 11.47 -1.88 -8.16
CA CYS A 75 10.44 -0.88 -8.42
C CYS A 75 9.31 -0.96 -7.39
N VAL A 76 8.66 0.19 -7.15
CA VAL A 76 7.45 0.29 -6.34
C VAL A 76 6.37 0.91 -7.21
N LEU A 77 5.27 0.17 -7.42
CA LEU A 77 4.11 0.68 -8.15
C LEU A 77 3.24 1.49 -7.18
N ILE A 78 3.05 2.78 -7.47
CA ILE A 78 2.21 3.67 -6.68
C ILE A 78 0.94 4.05 -7.43
N GLY A 79 -0.19 4.02 -6.73
CA GLY A 79 -1.45 4.60 -7.19
C GLY A 79 -1.71 5.92 -6.46
N ALA A 80 -2.11 6.96 -7.19
CA ALA A 80 -2.49 8.24 -6.63
C ALA A 80 -3.82 8.69 -7.24
N THR A 81 -4.73 9.21 -6.40
CA THR A 81 -6.05 9.67 -6.85
C THR A 81 -6.07 11.15 -7.25
N SER A 82 -4.97 11.86 -6.98
CA SER A 82 -4.77 13.28 -7.32
C SER A 82 -3.29 13.57 -7.55
N ALA A 83 -3.00 14.64 -8.30
CA ALA A 83 -1.64 15.10 -8.54
C ALA A 83 -0.90 15.45 -7.22
N ARG A 84 -1.62 15.99 -6.23
CA ARG A 84 -1.05 16.31 -4.91
C ARG A 84 -0.52 15.06 -4.20
N GLN A 85 -1.31 13.98 -4.18
CA GLN A 85 -0.88 12.69 -3.61
C GLN A 85 0.33 12.12 -4.34
N LEU A 86 0.35 12.23 -5.69
CA LEU A 86 1.49 11.77 -6.47
C LEU A 86 2.78 12.52 -6.10
N ILE A 87 2.71 13.85 -5.99
CA ILE A 87 3.85 14.68 -5.58
C ILE A 87 4.31 14.30 -4.16
N GLU A 88 3.37 14.12 -3.23
CA GLU A 88 3.67 13.69 -1.86
C GLU A 88 4.39 12.32 -1.85
N HIS A 89 3.93 11.36 -2.65
CA HIS A 89 4.55 10.05 -2.79
C HIS A 89 5.96 10.16 -3.38
N ILE A 90 6.18 10.99 -4.39
CA ILE A 90 7.52 11.21 -4.98
C ILE A 90 8.47 11.85 -3.96
N ASP A 91 7.97 12.77 -3.14
CA ASP A 91 8.76 13.42 -2.08
C ASP A 91 9.27 12.43 -1.01
N SER A 92 8.71 11.22 -0.92
CA SER A 92 9.24 10.14 -0.07
C SER A 92 10.70 9.78 -0.38
N LEU A 93 11.17 10.00 -1.62
CA LEU A 93 12.55 9.77 -2.02
C LEU A 93 13.55 10.58 -1.17
N LYS A 94 13.15 11.77 -0.70
CA LYS A 94 13.95 12.63 0.18
C LYS A 94 14.10 12.02 1.58
N ILE A 95 13.19 11.14 1.96
CA ILE A 95 13.16 10.48 3.28
C ILE A 95 14.02 9.21 3.28
N VAL A 96 14.15 8.53 2.13
CA VAL A 96 14.97 7.32 1.98
C VAL A 96 16.41 7.54 2.45
N SER A 97 17.03 8.68 2.10
CA SER A 97 18.40 9.00 2.52
C SER A 97 18.53 9.32 4.01
N ARG A 98 17.43 9.70 4.68
CA ARG A 98 17.37 10.03 6.10
C ARG A 98 17.04 8.82 6.98
N LEU A 99 16.57 7.71 6.41
CA LEU A 99 16.27 6.48 7.14
C LEU A 99 17.56 5.77 7.59
N LYS A 100 17.91 5.95 8.86
CA LYS A 100 18.98 5.23 9.54
C LYS A 100 18.52 3.86 10.03
N THR A 101 19.48 3.00 10.35
CA THR A 101 19.25 1.67 10.93
C THR A 101 18.42 1.73 12.22
N GLU A 102 18.60 2.77 13.03
CA GLU A 102 17.81 2.99 14.26
C GLU A 102 16.31 3.11 13.97
N HIS A 103 15.94 3.92 12.96
CA HIS A 103 14.54 4.10 12.56
C HIS A 103 13.95 2.80 11.97
N LEU A 104 14.76 2.05 11.23
CA LEU A 104 14.35 0.73 10.71
C LEU A 104 14.08 -0.26 11.85
N ASN A 105 14.95 -0.30 12.86
CA ASN A 105 14.77 -1.16 14.02
C ASN A 105 13.54 -0.77 14.84
N GLU A 106 13.27 0.54 15.01
CA GLU A 106 12.04 1.02 15.67
C GLU A 106 10.80 0.60 14.88
N LEU A 107 10.82 0.72 13.55
CA LEU A 107 9.72 0.32 12.67
C LEU A 107 9.47 -1.19 12.71
N GLU A 108 10.51 -2.03 12.65
CA GLU A 108 10.41 -3.48 12.78
C GLU A 108 9.83 -3.89 14.14
N ARG A 109 10.22 -3.20 15.21
CA ARG A 109 9.69 -3.43 16.56
C ARG A 109 8.19 -3.09 16.65
N ILE A 110 7.75 -2.01 16.01
CA ILE A 110 6.33 -1.61 16.01
C ILE A 110 5.49 -2.60 15.19
N LEU A 111 5.99 -3.02 14.02
CA LEU A 111 5.25 -3.90 13.13
C LEU A 111 5.18 -5.35 13.63
N ASP A 112 6.27 -5.86 14.21
CA ASP A 112 6.39 -7.20 14.80
C ASP A 112 5.72 -8.29 13.93
N ASN A 113 6.03 -8.27 12.63
CA ASN A 113 5.41 -9.14 11.62
C ASN A 113 6.43 -9.69 10.61
N LYS A 114 7.70 -9.74 11.00
CA LYS A 114 8.80 -10.14 10.11
C LYS A 114 8.55 -11.57 9.58
N PRO A 115 8.50 -11.77 8.26
CA PRO A 115 8.19 -13.09 7.70
C PRO A 115 9.34 -14.07 7.93
N VAL A 116 9.01 -15.28 8.36
CA VAL A 116 9.96 -16.39 8.43
C VAL A 116 9.99 -17.05 7.06
N ARG A 117 11.17 -17.10 6.41
CA ARG A 117 11.31 -17.85 5.17
C ARG A 117 11.14 -19.34 5.48
N PRO A 118 10.19 -20.05 4.84
CA PRO A 118 10.08 -21.49 5.03
C PRO A 118 11.39 -22.16 4.57
N PRO A 119 11.78 -23.28 5.21
CA PRO A 119 12.95 -24.02 4.78
C PRO A 119 12.79 -24.45 3.32
N MET A 120 13.89 -24.41 2.57
CA MET A 120 13.89 -24.82 1.18
C MET A 120 13.69 -26.33 1.11
N ILE A 121 12.47 -26.77 0.79
CA ILE A 121 12.17 -28.19 0.61
C ILE A 121 12.64 -28.57 -0.79
N SER A 122 13.62 -29.47 -0.87
CA SER A 122 14.01 -30.05 -2.15
C SER A 122 12.84 -30.87 -2.68
N THR A 123 12.39 -30.57 -3.90
CA THR A 123 11.37 -31.39 -4.61
C THR A 123 11.81 -32.83 -4.82
N LEU A 124 13.12 -33.13 -4.73
CA LEU A 124 13.64 -34.50 -4.73
C LEU A 124 13.46 -35.22 -3.38
N ALA A 125 13.34 -34.49 -2.26
CA ALA A 125 13.10 -35.08 -0.94
C ALA A 125 11.62 -35.43 -0.68
N GLN A 126 10.71 -35.01 -1.58
CA GLN A 126 9.27 -35.31 -1.54
C GLN A 126 8.85 -36.42 -2.54
N ARG A 127 9.80 -37.03 -3.25
CA ARG A 127 9.59 -38.23 -4.07
C ARG A 127 10.14 -39.45 -3.33
#